data_AF-A0A660MJY3-F1
#
_entry.id   AF-A0A660MJY3-F1
#
_cell.length_a   1.000
_cell.length_b   1.000
_cell.length_c   1.000
_cell.angle_alpha   90.00
_cell.angle_beta   90.00
_cell.angle_gamma   90.00
#
_symmetry.space_group_name_H-M   'P 1'
#
loop_
_entity.id
_entity.type
_entity.pdbx_description
1 polymer ?
#
loop_
_entity_poly.entity_id
_entity_poly.type
_entity_poly.pdbx_seq_one_letter_code
_entity_poly.pdbx_strand_id
1 'polypeptide(L)'
;MSKETLPVQTGDLIKGEALMLSRRVVKAAAGTKAGQLVKYPLRAANPWLVALTDEVNGEVVVQPHNCVINLEHVAEAEITGKKVNEGAAANMKVEEFIAAGDAYGIVYVGTPHK
;
A
#
# COMPACT_ATOMS: atom_id res chain seq x y z
N MET A 1 -25.75 -8.01 -17.30
CA MET A 1 -25.77 -7.68 -15.86
C MET A 1 -24.49 -6.92 -15.56
N SER A 2 -24.57 -5.64 -15.20
CA SER A 2 -23.39 -4.90 -14.75
C SER A 2 -22.88 -5.58 -13.48
N LYS A 3 -21.63 -6.04 -13.49
CA LYS A 3 -20.99 -6.62 -12.31
C LYS A 3 -20.75 -5.46 -11.35
N GLU A 4 -21.60 -5.30 -10.34
CA GLU A 4 -21.37 -4.32 -9.27
C GLU A 4 -20.13 -4.74 -8.50
N THR A 5 -19.06 -3.96 -8.61
CA THR A 5 -17.84 -4.16 -7.83
C THR A 5 -17.94 -3.23 -6.61
N LEU A 6 -18.02 -3.82 -5.42
CA LEU A 6 -17.95 -3.05 -4.19
C LEU A 6 -16.57 -2.40 -4.05
N PRO A 7 -16.47 -1.14 -3.58
CA PRO A 7 -15.19 -0.50 -3.36
C PRO A 7 -14.41 -1.24 -2.27
N VAL A 8 -13.10 -1.37 -2.48
CA VAL A 8 -12.17 -1.99 -1.52
C VAL A 8 -12.26 -1.27 -0.18
N GLN A 9 -12.51 -2.02 0.89
CA GLN A 9 -12.58 -1.50 2.25
C GLN A 9 -11.26 -1.71 2.98
N THR A 10 -11.01 -0.96 4.05
CA THR A 10 -9.80 -1.14 4.87
C THR A 10 -9.64 -2.57 5.38
N GLY A 11 -10.72 -3.26 5.75
CA GLY A 11 -10.68 -4.66 6.23
C GLY A 11 -10.34 -5.70 5.15
N ASP A 12 -10.50 -5.34 3.87
CA ASP A 12 -10.05 -6.18 2.76
C ASP A 12 -8.52 -6.17 2.67
N LEU A 13 -7.91 -5.03 3.02
CA LEU A 13 -6.48 -4.77 2.95
C LEU A 13 -5.74 -5.14 4.25
N ILE A 14 -6.24 -4.77 5.43
CA ILE A 14 -5.55 -5.04 6.71
C ILE A 14 -6.11 -6.30 7.37
N LYS A 15 -5.29 -7.35 7.46
CA LYS A 15 -5.69 -8.64 8.08
C LYS A 15 -5.31 -8.74 9.55
N GLY A 16 -4.35 -7.93 9.97
CA GLY A 16 -3.97 -7.77 11.36
C GLY A 16 -3.12 -6.52 11.54
N GLU A 17 -3.21 -5.90 12.70
CA GLU A 17 -2.32 -4.82 13.10
C GLU A 17 -2.15 -4.83 14.61
N ALA A 18 -0.96 -4.46 15.07
CA ALA A 18 -0.70 -4.38 16.50
C ALA A 18 -1.48 -3.23 17.17
N LEU A 19 -1.64 -2.10 16.46
CA LEU A 19 -2.27 -0.90 17.02
C LEU A 19 -2.90 -0.01 15.94
N MET A 20 -4.21 0.22 16.01
CA MET A 20 -4.90 1.12 15.08
C MET A 20 -4.41 2.58 15.18
N LEU A 21 -3.98 3.03 16.36
CA LEU A 21 -3.44 4.38 16.60
C LEU A 21 -2.08 4.63 15.92
N SER A 22 -1.39 3.58 15.43
CA SER A 22 -0.15 3.76 14.66
C SER A 22 -0.42 4.09 13.19
N ARG A 23 -1.68 4.02 12.72
CA ARG A 23 -2.05 4.48 11.39
C ARG A 23 -1.68 5.96 11.22
N ARG A 24 -1.38 6.35 9.99
CA ARG A 24 -0.98 7.72 9.64
C ARG A 24 -1.81 8.22 8.48
N VAL A 25 -2.19 9.49 8.55
CA VAL A 25 -2.74 10.21 7.42
C VAL A 25 -1.57 10.77 6.62
N VAL A 26 -1.57 10.55 5.31
CA VAL A 26 -0.51 10.98 4.40
C VAL A 26 -1.12 11.67 3.19
N LYS A 27 -0.38 12.62 2.61
CA LYS A 27 -0.79 13.27 1.37
C LYS A 27 -0.77 12.29 0.21
N ALA A 28 -1.80 12.34 -0.62
CA ALA A 28 -1.96 11.51 -1.81
C ALA A 28 -2.44 12.36 -2.99
N ALA A 29 -2.26 11.84 -4.21
CA ALA A 29 -2.79 12.47 -5.41
C ALA A 29 -4.32 12.37 -5.42
N ALA A 30 -4.98 13.39 -5.98
CA ALA A 30 -6.43 13.39 -6.10
C ALA A 30 -6.92 12.15 -6.86
N GLY A 31 -7.94 11.48 -6.33
CA GLY A 31 -8.50 10.26 -6.90
C GLY A 31 -7.75 8.97 -6.56
N THR A 32 -6.74 9.01 -5.69
CA THR A 32 -6.08 7.79 -5.19
C THR A 32 -7.12 6.89 -4.52
N LYS A 33 -7.07 5.59 -4.81
CA LYS A 33 -7.98 4.56 -4.29
C LYS A 33 -7.30 3.65 -3.27
N ALA A 34 -8.10 3.10 -2.36
CA ALA A 34 -7.65 2.03 -1.46
C ALA A 34 -7.02 0.90 -2.28
N GLY A 35 -5.87 0.39 -1.83
CA GLY A 35 -5.07 -0.61 -2.55
C GLY A 35 -3.98 -0.02 -3.46
N GLN A 36 -3.93 1.31 -3.68
CA GLN A 36 -2.83 1.92 -4.42
C GLN A 36 -1.60 2.21 -3.55
N LEU A 37 -0.42 2.40 -4.17
CA LEU A 37 0.81 2.71 -3.44
C LEU A 37 1.03 4.22 -3.31
N VAL A 38 1.24 4.66 -2.07
CA VAL A 38 1.53 6.06 -1.72
C VAL A 38 2.85 6.17 -0.98
N LYS A 39 3.51 7.33 -1.08
CA LYS A 39 4.78 7.58 -0.38
C LYS A 39 4.54 7.94 1.09
N TYR A 40 5.28 7.30 1.98
CA TYR A 40 5.43 7.68 3.37
C TYR A 40 6.85 8.26 3.59
N PRO A 41 6.98 9.58 3.81
CA PRO A 41 8.26 10.28 3.71
C PRO A 41 9.28 9.88 4.79
N LEU A 42 8.84 9.24 5.89
CA LEU A 42 9.75 8.79 6.95
C LEU A 42 10.52 7.50 6.60
N ARG A 43 10.26 6.91 5.42
CA ARG A 43 10.97 5.71 4.93
C ARG A 43 11.87 6.05 3.76
N ALA A 44 13.18 6.12 4.00
CA ALA A 44 14.16 6.47 2.99
C ALA A 44 14.48 5.33 2.00
N ALA A 45 14.51 4.08 2.47
CA ALA A 45 14.93 2.93 1.65
C ALA A 45 13.85 2.45 0.67
N ASN A 46 12.61 2.33 1.15
CA ASN A 46 11.41 2.07 0.35
C ASN A 46 10.24 2.88 0.94
N PRO A 47 9.83 3.99 0.30
CA PRO A 47 8.81 4.88 0.83
C PRO A 47 7.40 4.36 0.65
N TRP A 48 7.19 3.28 -0.10
CA TRP A 48 5.86 2.94 -0.56
C TRP A 48 5.06 2.17 0.49
N LEU A 49 3.80 2.55 0.64
CA LEU A 49 2.80 1.91 1.48
C LEU A 49 1.49 1.76 0.73
N VAL A 50 0.73 0.73 1.08
CA VAL A 50 -0.63 0.54 0.56
C VAL A 50 -1.59 1.54 1.23
N ALA A 51 -2.31 2.31 0.44
CA ALA A 51 -3.39 3.17 0.90
C ALA A 51 -4.54 2.30 1.43
N LEU A 52 -4.94 2.52 2.68
CA LEU A 52 -6.01 1.77 3.35
C LEU A 52 -7.40 2.34 3.10
N THR A 53 -7.47 3.55 2.57
CA THR A 53 -8.70 4.29 2.25
C THR A 53 -8.58 4.93 0.89
N ASP A 54 -9.72 5.25 0.29
CA ASP A 54 -9.77 6.22 -0.80
C ASP A 54 -9.28 7.59 -0.31
N GLU A 55 -8.79 8.38 -1.26
CA GLU A 55 -8.40 9.76 -1.03
C GLU A 55 -9.61 10.64 -0.73
N VAL A 56 -9.48 11.42 0.35
CA VAL A 56 -10.42 12.47 0.73
C VAL A 56 -9.61 13.70 1.15
N ASN A 57 -9.86 14.84 0.52
CA ASN A 57 -9.18 16.12 0.81
C ASN A 57 -7.65 16.08 0.63
N GLY A 58 -7.17 15.33 -0.36
CA GLY A 58 -5.77 15.12 -0.70
C GLY A 58 -5.04 14.18 0.24
N GLU A 59 -5.77 13.35 1.00
CA GLU A 59 -5.22 12.51 2.07
C GLU A 59 -5.76 11.08 2.04
N VAL A 60 -4.91 10.12 2.41
CA VAL A 60 -5.27 8.71 2.64
C VAL A 60 -4.71 8.25 3.97
N VAL A 61 -5.26 7.15 4.50
CA VAL A 61 -4.73 6.47 5.69
C VAL A 61 -3.79 5.35 5.26
N VAL A 62 -2.66 5.18 5.96
CA VAL A 62 -1.72 4.07 5.82
C VAL A 62 -1.41 3.45 7.19
N GLN A 63 -0.96 2.19 7.23
CA GLN A 63 -0.40 1.57 8.43
C GLN A 63 1.11 1.33 8.22
N PRO A 64 1.99 2.18 8.79
CA PRO A 64 3.42 2.12 8.54
C PRO A 64 4.17 1.07 9.35
N HIS A 65 3.56 0.40 10.34
CA HIS A 65 4.31 -0.56 11.17
C HIS A 65 3.45 -1.72 11.67
N ASN A 66 4.09 -2.88 11.90
CA ASN A 66 3.56 -4.01 12.67
C ASN A 66 2.15 -4.44 12.23
N CYS A 67 2.00 -4.75 10.94
CA CYS A 67 0.72 -5.11 10.34
C CYS A 67 0.84 -6.21 9.29
N VAL A 68 -0.30 -6.79 8.95
CA VAL A 68 -0.45 -7.77 7.88
C VAL A 68 -1.34 -7.16 6.80
N ILE A 69 -0.81 -7.02 5.59
CA ILE A 69 -1.51 -6.41 4.45
C ILE A 69 -1.78 -7.47 3.38
N ASN A 70 -3.04 -7.60 2.96
CA ASN A 70 -3.46 -8.44 1.85
C ASN A 70 -3.27 -7.74 0.51
N LEU A 71 -2.50 -8.36 -0.38
CA LEU A 71 -2.19 -7.85 -1.71
C LEU A 71 -3.22 -8.24 -2.77
N GLU A 72 -4.20 -9.10 -2.50
CA GLU A 72 -5.22 -9.49 -3.50
C GLU A 72 -6.01 -8.28 -4.05
N HIS A 73 -6.10 -7.20 -3.27
CA HIS A 73 -6.76 -5.96 -3.67
C HIS A 73 -5.78 -4.87 -4.14
N VAL A 74 -4.52 -5.22 -4.37
CA VAL A 74 -3.46 -4.35 -4.91
C VAL A 74 -3.11 -4.81 -6.32
N ALA A 75 -3.12 -3.87 -7.27
CA ALA A 75 -2.75 -4.17 -8.65
C ALA A 75 -1.23 -4.38 -8.77
N GLU A 76 -0.80 -5.43 -9.46
CA GLU A 76 0.62 -5.73 -9.71
C GLU A 76 1.31 -4.58 -10.46
N ALA A 77 0.60 -3.97 -11.41
CA ALA A 77 1.05 -2.80 -12.16
C ALA A 77 1.31 -1.57 -11.26
N GLU A 78 0.61 -1.46 -10.14
CA GLU A 78 0.83 -0.36 -9.20
C GLU A 78 2.15 -0.52 -8.44
N ILE A 79 2.61 -1.76 -8.21
CA ILE A 79 3.92 -2.05 -7.61
C ILE A 79 5.01 -1.88 -8.67
N THR A 80 4.85 -2.58 -9.81
CA THR A 80 5.86 -2.64 -10.88
C THR A 80 5.97 -1.35 -11.71
N GLY A 81 5.02 -0.43 -11.54
CA GLY A 81 5.08 0.93 -12.06
C GLY A 81 5.89 1.90 -11.20
N LYS A 82 6.31 1.52 -9.98
CA LYS A 82 7.12 2.39 -9.10
C LYS A 82 8.58 1.99 -9.12
N LYS A 83 9.43 2.90 -8.67
CA LYS A 83 10.84 2.64 -8.36
C LYS A 83 10.99 2.36 -6.88
N VAL A 84 11.90 1.47 -6.48
CA VAL A 84 12.15 1.13 -5.06
C VAL A 84 12.40 2.40 -4.23
N ASN A 85 13.17 3.34 -4.78
CA ASN A 85 13.35 4.70 -4.26
C ASN A 85 13.65 5.66 -5.41
N GLU A 86 13.78 6.96 -5.12
CA GLU A 86 13.97 8.01 -6.14
C GLU A 86 15.27 7.86 -6.95
N GLY A 87 16.28 7.19 -6.39
CA GLY A 87 17.55 6.92 -7.05
C GLY A 87 17.61 5.63 -7.86
N ALA A 88 16.59 4.77 -7.78
CA ALA A 88 16.63 3.47 -8.45
C ALA A 88 16.54 3.61 -9.99
N ALA A 89 17.38 2.85 -10.69
CA ALA A 89 17.40 2.85 -12.16
C ALA A 89 16.23 2.04 -12.75
N ALA A 90 15.93 0.90 -12.14
CA ALA A 90 14.85 0.01 -12.54
C ALA A 90 13.59 0.20 -11.69
N ASN A 91 12.47 -0.24 -12.23
CA ASN A 91 11.24 -0.35 -11.46
C ASN A 91 11.34 -1.50 -10.45
N MET A 92 10.57 -1.36 -9.37
CA MET A 92 10.44 -2.29 -8.27
C MET A 92 9.75 -3.57 -8.72
N LYS A 93 10.26 -4.72 -8.30
CA LYS A 93 9.59 -6.01 -8.42
C LYS A 93 8.66 -6.24 -7.24
N VAL A 94 7.67 -7.12 -7.40
CA VAL A 94 6.75 -7.49 -6.32
C VAL A 94 7.50 -8.07 -5.13
N GLU A 95 8.49 -8.91 -5.38
CA GLU A 95 9.30 -9.55 -4.32
C GLU A 95 10.10 -8.52 -3.51
N GLU A 96 10.61 -7.48 -4.17
CA GLU A 96 11.33 -6.38 -3.51
C GLU A 96 10.40 -5.55 -2.63
N PHE A 97 9.17 -5.30 -3.08
CA PHE A 97 8.15 -4.63 -2.27
C PHE A 97 7.78 -5.45 -1.03
N ILE A 98 7.57 -6.76 -1.21
CA ILE A 98 7.24 -7.67 -0.11
C ILE A 98 8.39 -7.70 0.92
N ALA A 99 9.62 -7.92 0.47
CA ALA A 99 10.80 -7.97 1.33
C ALA A 99 11.06 -6.65 2.06
N ALA A 100 10.73 -5.50 1.46
CA ALA A 100 10.86 -4.20 2.12
C ALA A 100 9.92 -4.02 3.32
N GLY A 101 8.87 -4.84 3.44
CA GLY A 101 7.97 -4.85 4.59
C GLY A 101 8.64 -5.28 5.89
N ASP A 102 9.59 -6.23 5.82
CA ASP A 102 10.23 -6.86 6.97
C ASP A 102 10.90 -5.85 7.90
N ALA A 103 11.57 -4.84 7.34
CA ALA A 103 12.23 -3.77 8.09
C ALA A 103 11.27 -2.94 8.98
N TYR A 104 9.96 -3.03 8.72
CA TYR A 104 8.92 -2.28 9.41
C TYR A 104 7.90 -3.18 10.13
N GLY A 105 8.16 -4.50 10.18
CA GLY A 105 7.22 -5.48 10.72
C GLY A 105 5.93 -5.59 9.90
N ILE A 106 5.99 -5.28 8.60
CA ILE A 106 4.85 -5.46 7.69
C ILE A 106 5.00 -6.79 6.97
N VAL A 107 4.02 -7.67 7.16
CA VAL A 107 3.93 -8.93 6.40
C VAL A 107 2.91 -8.72 5.29
N TYR A 108 3.32 -8.92 4.05
CA TYR A 108 2.41 -8.93 2.92
C TYR A 108 1.95 -10.37 2.62
N VAL A 109 0.65 -10.56 2.45
CA VAL A 109 0.03 -11.86 2.16
C VAL A 109 -0.80 -11.80 0.89
N GLY A 110 -1.11 -12.97 0.33
CA GLY A 110 -1.83 -13.05 -0.95
C GLY A 110 -0.94 -12.67 -2.14
N THR A 111 -1.54 -12.62 -3.32
CA THR A 111 -0.84 -12.26 -4.57
C THR A 111 -1.51 -11.03 -5.17
N PRO A 112 -0.76 -9.99 -5.57
CA PRO A 112 -1.30 -8.86 -6.34
C PRO A 112 -2.14 -9.33 -7.52
N HIS A 113 -3.26 -8.65 -7.79
CA HIS A 113 -4.06 -8.95 -8.97
C HIS A 113 -3.45 -8.29 -10.22
N LYS A 114 -3.67 -8.91 -11.37
CA LYS A 114 -3.18 -8.44 -12.67
C LYS A 114 -3.98 -7.27 -13.20
#